data_AF-A0A820QER7-F1
#
_entry.id   AF-A0A820QER7-F1
#
_cell.length_a   1.000
_cell.length_b   1.000
_cell.length_c   1.000
_cell.angle_alpha   90.00
_cell.angle_beta   90.00
_cell.angle_gamma   90.00
#
_symmetry.space_group_name_H-M   'P 1'
#
loop_
_entity.id
_entity.type
_entity.pdbx_description
1 polymer ?
#
loop_
_entity_poly.entity_id
_entity_poly.type
_entity_poly.pdbx_seq_one_letter_code
_entity_poly.pdbx_strand_id
1 'polypeptide(L)'
;MKPFGLIVVLNADGQAAGDLFYDDGESFNTIDTQNYYYALFTWSSKDRQLSINVTVNNYSYMSTLVLDSLTIYGWNQINPFLLNTLN
;
A
#
# COMPACT_ATOMS: atom_id res chain seq x y z
N MET A 1 -6.32 -10.01 15.11
CA MET A 1 -5.82 -9.43 13.85
C MET A 1 -5.04 -8.18 14.19
N LYS A 2 -3.89 -7.93 13.56
CA LYS A 2 -3.15 -6.68 13.73
C LYS A 2 -3.33 -5.86 12.44
N PRO A 3 -4.07 -4.75 12.48
CA PRO A 3 -4.24 -3.92 11.30
C PRO A 3 -2.95 -3.16 10.97
N PHE A 4 -2.76 -2.84 9.69
CA PHE A 4 -1.73 -1.90 9.25
C PHE A 4 -2.36 -0.55 8.92
N GLY A 5 -1.54 0.49 9.00
CA GLY A 5 -1.87 1.83 8.55
C GLY A 5 -0.97 2.27 7.41
N LEU A 6 -1.51 3.05 6.48
CA LEU A 6 -0.77 3.69 5.40
C LEU A 6 -0.74 5.20 5.63
N ILE A 7 0.47 5.78 5.64
CA ILE A 7 0.68 7.22 5.65
C ILE A 7 1.12 7.65 4.26
N VAL A 8 0.36 8.56 3.65
CA VAL A 8 0.63 9.13 2.33
C VAL A 8 1.06 10.58 2.51
N VAL A 9 2.29 10.91 2.14
CA VAL A 9 2.82 12.27 2.22
C VAL A 9 2.96 12.83 0.81
N LEU A 10 2.18 13.88 0.51
CA LEU A 10 2.12 14.43 -0.84
C LEU A 10 3.34 15.30 -1.17
N ASN A 11 3.81 15.19 -2.41
CA ASN A 11 4.74 16.13 -3.02
C ASN A 11 4.00 17.42 -3.50
N ALA A 12 4.74 18.35 -4.09
CA ALA A 12 4.20 19.63 -4.57
C ALA A 12 3.11 19.48 -5.65
N ASP A 13 3.12 18.38 -6.41
CA ASP A 13 2.13 18.06 -7.44
C ASP A 13 0.91 17.31 -6.86
N GLY A 14 0.85 17.12 -5.54
CA GLY A 14 -0.22 16.37 -4.88
C GLY A 14 -0.16 14.87 -5.14
N GLN A 15 1.03 14.33 -5.41
CA GLN A 15 1.27 12.91 -5.68
C GLN A 15 2.10 12.28 -4.57
N ALA A 16 1.97 10.96 -4.44
CA ALA A 16 2.87 10.15 -3.60
C ALA A 16 3.03 8.77 -4.22
N ALA A 17 4.17 8.13 -3.97
CA ALA A 17 4.43 6.75 -4.35
C ALA A 17 5.26 6.06 -3.27
N GLY A 18 5.12 4.74 -3.17
CA GLY A 18 5.88 3.91 -2.25
C GLY A 18 5.60 2.43 -2.51
N ASP A 19 6.22 1.57 -1.73
CA ASP A 19 6.07 0.13 -1.83
C ASP A 19 6.00 -0.54 -0.45
N LEU A 20 5.54 -1.80 -0.45
CA LEU A 20 5.54 -2.68 0.72
C LEU A 20 6.14 -4.01 0.29
N PHE A 21 7.25 -4.37 0.90
CA PHE A 21 7.76 -5.74 0.93
C PHE A 21 7.36 -6.38 2.27
N TYR A 22 6.84 -7.61 2.21
CA TYR A 22 6.45 -8.34 3.42
C TYR A 22 6.72 -9.84 3.26
N ASP A 23 7.57 -10.40 4.11
CA ASP A 23 7.82 -11.84 4.25
C ASP A 23 7.70 -12.25 5.73
N ASP A 24 8.31 -13.38 6.12
CA ASP A 24 8.28 -13.85 7.51
C ASP A 24 9.32 -13.17 8.42
N GLY A 25 10.23 -12.36 7.87
CA GLY A 25 11.29 -11.66 8.60
C GLY A 25 12.40 -12.56 9.16
N GLU A 26 12.42 -13.85 8.84
CA GLU A 26 13.33 -14.84 9.45
C GLU A 26 13.98 -15.78 8.43
N SER A 27 13.23 -16.25 7.43
CA SER A 27 13.73 -17.22 6.46
C SER A 27 14.76 -16.62 5.52
N PHE A 28 15.78 -17.40 5.18
CA PHE A 28 16.72 -17.05 4.11
C PHE A 28 16.09 -17.28 2.73
N ASN A 29 16.58 -16.55 1.73
CA ASN A 29 16.25 -16.74 0.30
C ASN A 29 14.76 -16.56 -0.04
N THR A 30 14.01 -15.78 0.73
CA THR A 30 12.61 -15.45 0.44
C THR A 30 12.47 -14.76 -0.92
N ILE A 31 13.43 -13.92 -1.29
CA ILE A 31 13.48 -13.27 -2.61
C ILE A 31 13.64 -14.30 -3.75
N ASP A 32 14.64 -15.17 -3.66
CA ASP A 32 14.94 -16.16 -4.72
C ASP A 32 13.81 -17.17 -4.91
N THR A 33 13.18 -17.58 -3.80
CA THR A 33 12.03 -18.50 -3.79
C THR A 33 10.70 -17.80 -4.06
N GLN A 34 10.71 -16.48 -4.19
CA GLN A 34 9.52 -15.63 -4.30
C GLN A 34 8.51 -15.86 -3.18
N ASN A 35 8.95 -16.22 -1.96
CA ASN A 35 8.10 -16.42 -0.80
C ASN A 35 7.89 -15.11 -0.03
N TYR A 36 7.28 -14.13 -0.69
CA TYR A 36 6.98 -12.81 -0.13
C TYR A 36 5.74 -12.20 -0.78
N TYR A 37 5.27 -11.11 -0.19
CA TYR A 37 4.31 -10.18 -0.77
C TYR A 37 5.01 -8.89 -1.16
N TYR A 38 4.67 -8.35 -2.33
CA TYR A 38 5.14 -7.04 -2.77
C TYR A 38 4.05 -6.26 -3.48
N ALA A 39 3.85 -5.02 -3.04
CA ALA A 39 2.89 -4.10 -3.64
C ALA A 39 3.46 -2.70 -3.81
N LEU A 40 3.02 -2.03 -4.88
CA LEU A 40 3.29 -0.64 -5.19
C LEU A 40 2.06 0.20 -4.88
N PHE A 41 2.26 1.33 -4.22
CA PHE A 41 1.22 2.30 -3.86
C PHE A 41 1.45 3.59 -4.64
N THR A 42 0.39 4.13 -5.24
CA THR A 42 0.42 5.46 -5.86
C THR A 42 -0.81 6.27 -5.46
N TRP A 43 -0.60 7.55 -5.20
CA TRP A 43 -1.64 8.52 -4.90
C TRP A 43 -1.67 9.63 -5.97
N SER A 44 -2.87 9.98 -6.42
CA SER A 44 -3.13 11.16 -7.25
C SER A 44 -4.19 12.03 -6.60
N SER A 45 -3.83 13.26 -6.18
CA SER A 45 -4.83 14.22 -5.68
C SER A 45 -5.78 14.71 -6.76
N LYS A 46 -5.34 14.72 -8.03
CA LYS A 46 -6.18 15.06 -9.17
C LYS A 46 -7.32 14.05 -9.33
N ASP A 47 -6.99 12.76 -9.25
CA ASP A 47 -7.95 11.67 -9.44
C ASP A 47 -8.62 11.24 -8.13
N ARG A 48 -8.12 11.75 -6.99
CA ARG A 48 -8.55 11.41 -5.62
C ARG A 48 -8.56 9.91 -5.39
N GLN A 49 -7.47 9.26 -5.82
CA GLN A 49 -7.37 7.81 -5.86
C GLN A 49 -6.03 7.36 -5.26
N LEU A 50 -6.12 6.40 -4.35
CA LEU A 50 -5.02 5.49 -3.99
C LEU A 50 -5.13 4.25 -4.88
N SER A 51 -4.07 3.94 -5.61
CA SER A 51 -3.93 2.70 -6.37
C SER A 51 -2.93 1.78 -5.70
N ILE A 52 -3.29 0.50 -5.58
CA ILE A 52 -2.45 -0.56 -5.03
C ILE A 52 -2.24 -1.59 -6.12
N ASN A 53 -0.99 -1.80 -6.54
CA ASN A 53 -0.61 -2.80 -7.54
C ASN A 53 0.22 -3.88 -6.85
N VAL A 54 -0.35 -5.06 -6.70
CA VAL A 54 0.35 -6.23 -6.13
C VAL A 54 1.12 -6.93 -7.24
N THR A 55 2.46 -6.93 -7.18
CA THR A 55 3.30 -7.57 -8.20
C THR A 55 3.75 -8.97 -7.79
N VAL A 56 3.80 -9.26 -6.48
CA VAL A 56 4.07 -10.60 -5.93
C VAL A 56 3.10 -10.86 -4.79
N ASN A 57 2.39 -11.98 -4.82
CA ASN A 57 1.36 -12.35 -3.83
C ASN A 57 1.53 -13.78 -3.33
N ASN A 58 2.76 -14.17 -3.02
CA ASN A 58 3.11 -15.56 -2.70
C ASN A 58 3.25 -15.81 -1.19
N TYR A 59 2.91 -14.83 -0.36
CA TYR A 59 2.95 -14.96 1.10
C TYR A 59 1.53 -14.94 1.69
N SER A 60 1.02 -16.12 2.01
CA SER A 60 -0.40 -16.34 2.36
C SER A 60 -0.85 -15.61 3.62
N TYR A 61 0.06 -15.31 4.56
CA TYR A 61 -0.26 -14.59 5.79
C TYR A 61 -0.83 -13.18 5.53
N MET A 62 -0.49 -12.55 4.39
CA MET A 62 -1.05 -11.25 4.02
C MET A 62 -2.57 -11.24 3.90
N SER A 63 -3.21 -12.38 3.57
CA SER A 63 -4.67 -12.49 3.53
C SER A 63 -5.34 -12.31 4.89
N THR A 64 -4.58 -12.40 5.99
CA THR A 64 -5.07 -12.21 7.36
C THR A 64 -4.95 -10.77 7.84
N LEU A 65 -4.28 -9.92 7.06
CA LEU A 65 -3.93 -8.55 7.40
C LEU A 65 -4.92 -7.59 6.73
N VAL A 66 -5.26 -6.51 7.43
CA VAL A 66 -6.22 -5.51 6.98
C VAL A 66 -5.54 -4.14 7.01
N LEU A 67 -5.63 -3.42 5.89
CA LEU A 67 -5.33 -1.99 5.85
C LEU A 67 -6.52 -1.23 6.44
N ASP A 68 -6.41 -0.84 7.71
CA ASP A 68 -7.53 -0.31 8.50
C ASP A 68 -7.49 1.22 8.61
N SER A 69 -6.31 1.82 8.42
CA SER A 69 -6.13 3.26 8.51
C SER A 69 -5.35 3.82 7.33
N LEU A 70 -5.82 4.97 6.83
CA LEU A 70 -5.18 5.73 5.76
C LEU A 70 -5.13 7.20 6.19
N THR A 71 -3.92 7.73 6.33
CA THR A 71 -3.70 9.14 6.67
C THR A 71 -2.98 9.81 5.51
N ILE A 72 -3.50 10.95 5.04
CA ILE A 72 -2.94 11.69 3.90
C ILE A 72 -2.53 13.09 4.37
N TYR A 73 -1.23 13.40 4.29
CA TYR A 73 -0.65 14.69 4.65
C TYR A 73 -0.41 15.56 3.43
N GLY A 74 -0.67 16.87 3.57
CA GLY A 74 -0.51 17.84 2.47
C GLY A 74 -1.70 17.90 1.52
N TRP A 75 -2.80 17.20 1.85
CA TRP A 75 -4.02 17.26 1.06
C TRP A 75 -4.91 18.43 1.49
N ASN A 76 -4.90 19.48 0.68
CA ASN A 76 -5.65 20.71 0.95
C ASN A 76 -7.09 20.72 0.36
N GLN A 77 -7.77 19.57 0.20
CA GLN A 77 -9.18 19.55 -0.25
C GLN A 77 -10.14 19.00 0.82
N ILE A 78 -11.34 19.56 0.85
CA ILE A 78 -12.39 19.29 1.85
C ILE A 78 -13.38 18.19 1.41
N ASN A 79 -13.21 17.62 0.21
CA ASN A 79 -14.16 16.63 -0.35
C ASN A 79 -13.70 15.18 -0.17
N PRO A 80 -14.62 14.22 0.07
CA PRO A 80 -14.30 12.80 0.23
C PRO A 80 -13.72 12.15 -1.03
N PHE A 81 -12.97 11.06 -0.86
CA PHE A 81 -12.23 10.37 -1.92
C PHE A 81 -12.62 8.91 -2.12
N LEU A 82 -12.26 8.36 -3.28
CA LEU A 82 -12.57 6.98 -3.64
C LEU A 82 -11.36 6.09 -3.35
N LEU A 83 -11.58 5.03 -2.57
CA LEU A 83 -10.62 3.94 -2.37
C LEU A 83 -11.00 2.79 -3.32
N ASN A 84 -10.16 2.52 -4.32
CA ASN A 84 -10.37 1.40 -5.24
C ASN A 84 -9.30 0.33 -4.97
N THR A 85 -9.72 -0.83 -4.48
CA THR A 85 -8.88 -2.04 -4.43
C THR A 85 -9.17 -2.86 -5.69
N LEU A 86 -8.16 -3.10 -6.54
CA LEU A 86 -8.28 -4.06 -7.63
C LEU A 86 -8.29 -5.47 -7.02
N ASN A 87 -9.31 -6.26 -7.35
CA ASN A 87 -9.39 -7.68 -7.03
C ASN A 87 -8.47 -8.50 -7.95
#